data_AF-A0A5C3QR30-F1
#
_entry.id   AF-A0A5C3QR30-F1
#
_cell.length_a   1.000
_cell.length_b   1.000
_cell.length_c   1.000
_cell.angle_alpha   90.00
_cell.angle_beta   90.00
_cell.angle_gamma   90.00
#
_symmetry.space_group_name_H-M   'P 1'
#
loop_
_entity.id
_entity.type
_entity.pdbx_description
1 polymer ?
#
loop_
_entity_poly.entity_id
_entity_poly.type
_entity_poly.pdbx_seq_one_letter_code
_entity_poly.pdbx_strand_id
1 'polypeptide(L)'
;MNSQNKATFSFPESMEINIDALQCALSIRPPVTSGTVSVPSDQCVFYYDLQDGQARKPNFSNVSSAEVADLVDACQPATFGRNDEDVLDESYRKAGKLEPSSFATNVQLAELRAKVQNTLAEGTGKGWKRSCTS
;
A
#
# COMPACT_ATOMS: atom_id res chain seq x y z
N MET A 1 48.23 -31.36 -31.03
CA MET A 1 47.24 -31.84 -30.05
C MET A 1 47.28 -30.87 -28.89
N ASN A 2 46.32 -29.95 -28.78
CA ASN A 2 46.25 -29.05 -27.62
C ASN A 2 44.86 -29.18 -27.00
N SER A 3 44.88 -29.55 -25.73
CA SER A 3 43.76 -30.06 -24.95
C SER A 3 42.72 -28.97 -24.68
N GLN A 4 41.45 -29.31 -24.85
CA GLN A 4 40.32 -28.42 -24.56
C GLN A 4 40.19 -28.23 -23.04
N ASN A 5 40.22 -26.98 -22.58
CA ASN A 5 39.79 -26.61 -21.23
C ASN A 5 38.27 -26.57 -21.19
N LYS A 6 37.65 -27.69 -20.84
CA LYS A 6 36.22 -27.77 -20.54
C LYS A 6 36.01 -27.23 -19.12
N ALA A 7 35.57 -25.98 -19.00
CA ALA A 7 35.16 -25.41 -17.72
C ALA A 7 33.90 -26.14 -17.23
N THR A 8 34.08 -27.08 -16.31
CA THR A 8 32.98 -27.71 -15.57
C THR A 8 32.40 -26.67 -14.62
N PHE A 9 31.22 -26.13 -14.94
CA PHE A 9 30.46 -25.28 -14.03
C PHE A 9 29.80 -26.17 -12.99
N SER A 10 30.47 -26.36 -11.85
CA SER A 10 29.90 -27.05 -10.69
C SER A 10 29.04 -26.08 -9.90
N PHE A 11 27.75 -26.40 -9.75
CA PHE A 11 26.90 -25.76 -8.75
C PHE A 11 27.43 -26.11 -7.35
N PRO A 12 27.62 -25.13 -6.44
CA PRO A 12 28.08 -25.42 -5.09
C PRO A 12 27.01 -26.27 -4.38
N GLU A 13 27.45 -27.43 -3.93
CA GLU A 13 26.70 -28.38 -3.12
C GLU A 13 26.33 -27.70 -1.79
N SER A 14 25.02 -27.57 -1.55
CA SER A 14 24.37 -27.00 -0.36
C SER A 14 24.82 -25.61 0.08
N MET A 15 24.05 -24.58 -0.31
CA MET A 15 23.99 -23.33 0.44
C MET A 15 23.23 -23.62 1.75
N GLU A 16 23.94 -23.88 2.84
CA GLU A 16 23.33 -23.92 4.16
C GLU A 16 22.80 -22.53 4.50
N ILE A 17 21.48 -22.40 4.60
CA ILE A 17 20.84 -21.13 4.98
C ILE A 17 21.14 -20.89 6.45
N ASN A 18 21.95 -19.89 6.74
CA ASN A 18 22.24 -19.46 8.10
C ASN A 18 20.98 -18.79 8.70
N ILE A 19 20.24 -19.56 9.50
CA ILE A 19 18.98 -19.14 10.11
C ILE A 19 19.20 -17.96 11.07
N ASP A 20 20.29 -17.93 11.83
CA ASP A 20 20.58 -16.85 12.77
C ASP A 20 20.87 -15.53 12.02
N ALA A 21 21.65 -15.61 10.93
CA ALA A 21 21.91 -14.46 10.07
C ALA A 21 20.63 -13.95 9.39
N LEU A 22 19.73 -14.85 9.00
CA LEU A 22 18.42 -14.51 8.45
C LEU A 22 17.53 -13.84 9.51
N GLN A 23 17.48 -14.38 10.73
CA GLN A 23 16.72 -13.81 11.84
C GLN A 23 17.25 -12.43 12.25
N CYS A 24 18.57 -12.25 12.32
CA CYS A 24 19.19 -10.94 12.52
C CYS A 24 18.82 -9.98 11.39
N ALA A 25 18.93 -10.40 10.12
CA ALA A 25 18.61 -9.55 8.98
C ALA A 25 17.13 -9.10 8.98
N LEU A 26 16.20 -10.00 9.30
CA LEU A 26 14.76 -9.69 9.39
C LEU A 26 14.41 -8.83 10.61
N SER A 27 15.15 -8.96 11.72
CA SER A 27 14.98 -8.12 12.92
C SER A 27 15.50 -6.70 12.69
N ILE A 28 16.57 -6.54 11.91
CA ILE A 28 17.14 -5.23 11.53
C ILE A 28 16.31 -4.59 10.41
N ARG A 29 15.73 -5.40 9.53
CA ARG A 29 14.90 -4.97 8.38
C ARG A 29 13.60 -5.77 8.36
N PRO A 30 12.58 -5.36 9.14
CA PRO A 30 11.28 -5.99 9.01
C PRO A 30 10.80 -5.85 7.55
N PRO A 31 10.22 -6.91 6.95
CA PRO A 31 9.73 -6.89 5.56
C PRO A 31 8.52 -5.95 5.36
N VAL A 32 8.12 -5.25 6.41
CA VAL A 32 7.04 -4.28 6.42
C VAL A 32 7.66 -2.89 6.57
N THR A 33 7.45 -2.06 5.55
CA THR A 33 7.77 -0.63 5.60
C THR A 33 6.48 0.18 5.64
N SER A 34 6.52 1.33 6.29
CA SER A 34 5.45 2.32 6.28
C SER A 34 6.05 3.68 5.97
N GLY A 35 5.24 4.55 5.36
CA GLY A 35 5.67 5.88 4.98
C GLY A 35 4.53 6.68 4.37
N THR A 36 4.78 7.96 4.14
CA THR A 36 3.88 8.84 3.42
C THR A 36 4.50 9.25 2.09
N VAL A 37 3.66 9.47 1.09
CA VAL A 37 4.05 10.01 -0.20
C VAL A 37 3.27 11.29 -0.43
N SER A 38 3.96 12.33 -0.87
CA SER A 38 3.29 13.54 -1.33
C SER A 38 2.58 13.24 -2.65
N VAL A 39 1.28 13.52 -2.69
CA VAL A 39 0.44 13.35 -3.88
C VAL A 39 0.26 14.73 -4.53
N PRO A 40 0.57 14.88 -5.83
CA PRO A 40 0.29 16.11 -6.58
C PRO A 40 -1.19 16.49 -6.56
N SER A 41 -1.50 17.79 -6.55
CA SER A 41 -2.89 18.25 -6.42
C SER A 41 -3.82 17.82 -7.56
N ASP A 42 -3.27 17.57 -8.74
CA ASP A 42 -3.98 17.02 -9.89
C ASP A 42 -4.33 15.53 -9.73
N GLN A 43 -3.70 14.82 -8.78
CA GLN A 43 -3.97 13.42 -8.45
C GLN A 43 -4.83 13.24 -7.18
N CYS A 44 -5.29 14.32 -6.57
CA CYS A 44 -6.18 14.30 -5.40
C CYS A 44 -7.66 14.26 -5.79
N VAL A 45 -8.01 13.79 -6.99
CA VAL A 45 -9.40 13.77 -7.48
C VAL A 45 -10.05 12.43 -7.14
N PHE A 46 -11.24 12.53 -6.57
CA PHE A 46 -12.07 11.39 -6.21
C PHE A 46 -13.38 11.47 -6.97
N TYR A 47 -13.70 10.43 -7.73
CA TYR A 47 -14.90 10.33 -8.54
C TYR A 47 -15.89 9.43 -7.81
N TYR A 48 -17.15 9.83 -7.74
CA TYR A 48 -18.21 8.98 -7.22
C TYR A 48 -19.54 9.26 -7.89
N ASP A 49 -20.39 8.24 -7.93
CA ASP A 49 -21.75 8.35 -8.43
C ASP A 49 -22.71 8.67 -7.28
N LEU A 50 -23.63 9.59 -7.53
CA LEU A 50 -24.78 9.86 -6.70
C LEU A 50 -25.94 8.93 -7.09
N GLN A 51 -26.88 8.73 -6.16
CA GLN A 51 -28.08 7.92 -6.40
C GLN A 51 -29.01 8.53 -7.46
N ASP A 52 -28.83 9.82 -7.81
CA ASP A 52 -29.59 10.53 -8.85
C ASP A 52 -29.06 10.26 -10.27
N GLY A 53 -28.04 9.42 -10.41
CA GLY A 53 -27.40 9.09 -11.69
C GLY A 53 -26.38 10.13 -12.17
N GLN A 54 -26.05 11.13 -11.35
CA GLN A 54 -24.98 12.08 -11.64
C GLN A 54 -23.65 11.64 -11.02
N ALA A 55 -22.55 11.97 -11.68
CA ALA A 55 -21.22 11.83 -11.12
C ALA A 55 -20.75 13.14 -10.47
N ARG A 56 -19.95 13.02 -9.42
CA ARG A 56 -19.23 14.12 -8.75
C ARG A 56 -17.74 13.82 -8.71
N LYS A 57 -16.94 14.88 -8.63
CA LYS A 57 -15.47 14.77 -8.66
C LYS A 57 -14.74 15.81 -7.79
N PRO A 58 -14.93 15.80 -6.46
CA PRO A 58 -14.19 16.68 -5.57
C PRO A 58 -12.67 16.49 -5.71
N ASN A 59 -11.93 17.59 -5.59
CA ASN A 59 -10.48 17.58 -5.46
C ASN A 59 -10.10 17.81 -4.00
N PHE A 60 -9.56 16.80 -3.32
CA PHE A 60 -9.21 16.87 -1.91
C PHE A 60 -8.07 17.85 -1.58
N SER A 61 -7.36 18.38 -2.57
CA SER A 61 -6.40 19.47 -2.35
C SER A 61 -7.09 20.80 -2.04
N ASN A 62 -8.35 20.97 -2.46
CA ASN A 62 -9.12 22.19 -2.32
C ASN A 62 -10.62 21.88 -2.37
N VAL A 63 -11.08 21.04 -1.44
CA VAL A 63 -12.49 20.62 -1.36
C VAL A 63 -13.29 21.56 -0.44
N SER A 64 -14.51 21.90 -0.83
CA SER A 64 -15.43 22.66 0.01
C SER A 64 -16.17 21.76 1.00
N SER A 65 -16.69 22.34 2.09
CA SER A 65 -17.51 21.60 3.05
C SER A 65 -18.80 21.06 2.45
N ALA A 66 -19.36 21.73 1.44
CA ALA A 66 -20.56 21.29 0.73
C ALA A 66 -20.29 20.02 -0.09
N GLU A 67 -19.17 19.97 -0.82
CA GLU A 67 -18.77 18.77 -1.57
C GLU A 67 -18.46 17.58 -0.65
N VAL A 68 -17.92 17.84 0.55
CA VAL A 68 -17.73 16.80 1.56
C VAL A 68 -19.08 16.30 2.09
N ALA A 69 -20.05 17.19 2.31
CA ALA A 69 -21.40 16.78 2.73
C ALA A 69 -22.09 15.92 1.65
N ASP A 70 -22.02 16.34 0.38
CA ASP A 70 -22.55 15.55 -0.74
C ASP A 70 -21.92 14.15 -0.82
N LEU A 71 -20.62 14.04 -0.52
CA LEU A 71 -19.91 12.75 -0.48
C LEU A 71 -20.38 11.89 0.71
N VAL A 72 -20.61 12.49 1.87
CA VAL A 72 -21.15 11.78 3.04
C VAL A 72 -22.55 11.25 2.76
N ASP A 73 -23.40 12.06 2.13
CA ASP A 73 -24.77 11.68 1.77
C ASP A 73 -24.83 10.59 0.68
N ALA A 74 -23.81 10.53 -0.19
CA ALA A 74 -23.68 9.44 -1.16
C ALA A 74 -23.33 8.09 -0.53
N CYS A 75 -22.71 8.09 0.67
CA CYS A 75 -22.29 6.86 1.34
C CYS A 75 -23.47 6.15 1.98
N GLN A 76 -23.56 4.83 1.79
CA GLN A 76 -24.51 3.97 2.49
C GLN A 76 -24.00 3.60 3.88
N PRO A 77 -24.86 3.28 4.86
CA PRO A 77 -24.40 2.79 6.16
C PRO A 77 -23.48 1.56 6.02
N ALA A 78 -22.31 1.60 6.65
CA ALA A 78 -21.38 0.50 6.63
C ALA A 78 -21.77 -0.54 7.69
N THR A 79 -22.07 -1.76 7.26
CA THR A 79 -22.20 -2.94 8.14
C THR A 79 -20.83 -3.48 8.49
N PHE A 80 -20.78 -4.32 9.53
CA PHE A 80 -19.62 -5.15 9.83
C PHE A 80 -20.03 -6.61 9.97
N GLY A 81 -19.11 -7.50 9.59
CA GLY A 81 -19.31 -8.94 9.76
C GLY A 81 -19.23 -9.33 11.23
N ARG A 82 -20.29 -9.94 11.75
CA ARG A 82 -20.33 -10.56 13.07
C ARG A 82 -20.95 -11.95 12.93
N ASN A 83 -20.14 -12.99 13.14
CA ASN A 83 -20.56 -14.40 12.99
C ASN A 83 -21.24 -14.68 11.64
N ASP A 84 -20.60 -14.26 10.54
CA ASP A 84 -21.12 -14.38 9.16
C ASP A 84 -22.41 -13.58 8.86
N GLU A 85 -22.85 -12.71 9.77
CA GLU A 85 -23.95 -11.77 9.55
C GLU A 85 -23.46 -10.34 9.37
N ASP A 86 -24.09 -9.60 8.46
CA ASP A 86 -23.89 -8.16 8.31
C ASP A 86 -24.72 -7.40 9.36
N VAL A 87 -24.04 -6.86 10.37
CA VAL A 87 -24.70 -6.11 11.45
C VAL A 87 -24.43 -4.62 11.27
N LEU A 88 -25.51 -3.82 11.35
CA LEU A 88 -25.43 -2.36 11.46
C LEU A 88 -25.59 -1.98 12.94
N ASP A 89 -24.53 -1.45 13.54
CA ASP A 89 -24.55 -0.91 14.92
C ASP A 89 -23.97 0.51 14.93
N GLU A 90 -24.87 1.49 14.94
CA GLU A 90 -24.53 2.91 14.95
C GLU A 90 -23.93 3.38 16.29
N SER A 91 -24.09 2.59 17.36
CA SER A 91 -23.41 2.85 18.64
C SER A 91 -21.92 2.47 18.60
N TYR A 92 -21.55 1.59 17.67
CA TYR A 92 -20.20 1.12 17.45
C TYR A 92 -19.47 1.86 16.32
N ARG A 93 -20.12 2.15 15.18
CA ARG A 93 -19.48 2.85 14.03
C ARG A 93 -20.50 3.66 13.23
N LYS A 94 -20.20 4.95 13.00
CA LYS A 94 -20.99 5.87 12.15
C LYS A 94 -20.39 6.07 10.76
N ALA A 95 -19.73 5.06 10.22
CA ALA A 95 -19.06 5.19 8.94
C ALA A 95 -20.01 4.87 7.79
N GLY A 96 -19.89 5.63 6.71
CA GLY A 96 -20.45 5.29 5.43
C GLY A 96 -19.53 4.35 4.61
N LYS A 97 -20.12 3.67 3.63
CA LYS A 97 -19.45 2.89 2.59
C LYS A 97 -19.91 3.36 1.20
N LEU A 98 -19.00 3.28 0.24
CA LEU A 98 -19.32 3.33 -1.19
C LEU A 98 -18.95 1.98 -1.80
N GLU A 99 -19.78 1.50 -2.70
CA GLU A 99 -19.48 0.26 -3.42
C GLU A 99 -18.32 0.49 -4.41
N PRO A 100 -17.43 -0.48 -4.64
CA PRO A 100 -16.28 -0.32 -5.53
C PRO A 100 -16.63 0.10 -6.96
N SER A 101 -17.85 -0.20 -7.43
CA SER A 101 -18.37 0.22 -8.72
C SER A 101 -18.82 1.68 -8.77
N SER A 102 -19.02 2.31 -7.61
CA SER A 102 -19.60 3.65 -7.46
C SER A 102 -18.55 4.72 -7.18
N PHE A 103 -17.26 4.37 -7.15
CA PHE A 103 -16.19 5.34 -6.99
C PHE A 103 -14.90 4.97 -7.73
N ALA A 104 -14.09 5.98 -8.02
CA ALA A 104 -12.75 5.84 -8.57
C ALA A 104 -11.84 6.95 -8.06
N THR A 105 -10.52 6.75 -8.16
CA THR A 105 -9.52 7.78 -7.89
C THR A 105 -8.51 7.84 -9.03
N ASN A 106 -7.94 9.02 -9.28
CA ASN A 106 -6.88 9.20 -10.26
C ASN A 106 -5.46 9.14 -9.67
N VAL A 107 -5.30 8.74 -8.40
CA VAL A 107 -3.99 8.55 -7.77
C VAL A 107 -3.18 7.52 -8.55
N GLN A 108 -1.98 7.90 -8.99
CA GLN A 108 -1.09 7.00 -9.72
C GLN A 108 -0.18 6.21 -8.77
N LEU A 109 -0.51 4.93 -8.56
CA LEU A 109 0.24 4.05 -7.64
C LEU A 109 1.58 3.56 -8.19
N ALA A 110 1.87 3.73 -9.48
CA ALA A 110 3.12 3.27 -10.09
C ALA A 110 4.36 3.92 -9.45
N GLU A 111 4.28 5.22 -9.15
CA GLU A 111 5.33 5.93 -8.43
C GLU A 111 5.48 5.46 -6.98
N LEU A 112 4.36 5.09 -6.33
CA LEU A 112 4.39 4.53 -4.98
C LEU A 112 5.08 3.16 -4.96
N ARG A 113 4.77 2.29 -5.92
CA ARG A 113 5.41 0.98 -6.04
C ARG A 113 6.92 1.12 -6.21
N ALA A 114 7.38 2.00 -7.11
CA ALA A 114 8.80 2.25 -7.30
C ALA A 114 9.47 2.78 -6.02
N LYS A 115 8.84 3.71 -5.31
CA LYS A 115 9.34 4.23 -4.02
C LYS A 115 9.41 3.15 -2.95
N VAL A 116 8.39 2.30 -2.82
CA VAL A 116 8.36 1.19 -1.86
C VAL A 116 9.43 0.16 -2.21
N GLN A 117 9.55 -0.21 -3.48
CA GLN A 117 10.58 -1.14 -3.95
C GLN A 117 11.98 -0.59 -3.71
N ASN A 118 12.25 0.68 -4.03
CA ASN A 118 13.57 1.29 -3.78
C ASN A 118 13.85 1.41 -2.28
N THR A 119 12.85 1.73 -1.45
CA THR A 119 13.02 1.80 0.01
C THR A 119 13.33 0.43 0.60
N LEU A 120 12.63 -0.61 0.15
CA LEU A 120 12.83 -1.99 0.62
C LEU A 120 14.11 -2.62 0.06
N ALA A 121 14.46 -2.34 -1.20
CA ALA A 121 15.59 -2.96 -1.90
C ALA A 121 16.92 -2.23 -1.69
N GLU A 122 16.92 -0.89 -1.66
CA GLU A 122 18.17 -0.10 -1.62
C GLU A 122 18.59 0.31 -0.21
N GLY A 123 17.72 0.17 0.80
CA GLY A 123 18.04 0.52 2.19
C GLY A 123 18.41 1.99 2.39
N THR A 124 17.90 2.87 1.53
CA THR A 124 18.21 4.32 1.49
C THR A 124 17.32 5.16 2.42
N GLY A 125 16.60 4.53 3.34
CA GLY A 125 15.84 5.20 4.40
C GLY A 125 16.76 6.11 5.22
N LYS A 126 16.78 7.41 4.89
CA LYS A 126 17.52 8.42 5.63
C LYS A 126 16.92 8.52 7.04
N GLY A 127 17.55 7.84 8.00
CA GLY A 127 17.16 7.89 9.40
C GLY A 127 17.58 6.68 10.23
N TRP A 128 17.82 5.51 9.62
CA TRP A 128 18.15 4.31 10.41
C TRP A 128 19.66 4.20 10.66
N LYS A 129 20.13 4.68 11.82
CA LYS A 129 21.52 4.46 12.24
C LYS A 129 21.76 2.97 12.44
N ARG A 130 22.72 2.43 11.69
CA ARG A 130 23.21 1.05 11.81
C ARG A 130 24.08 0.94 13.07
N SER A 131 23.66 0.14 14.04
CA SER A 131 24.56 -0.41 15.04
C SER A 131 24.10 -1.82 15.41
N CYS A 132 24.63 -2.80 14.69
CA CYS A 132 24.80 -4.15 15.20
C CYS A 132 26.29 -4.39 15.25
N THR A 133 26.87 -4.24 16.44
CA THR A 133 28.22 -4.69 16.73
C THR A 133 28.13 -6.15 17.15
N SER A 134 28.88 -6.99 16.43
CA SER A 134 29.13 -8.40 16.76
C SER A 134 29.95 -8.54 18.04
#